data_AF-A0A0Q7I9X0-F1
#
_entry.id   AF-A0A0Q7I9X0-F1
#
_cell.length_a   1.000
_cell.length_b   1.000
_cell.length_c   1.000
_cell.angle_alpha   90.00
_cell.angle_beta   90.00
_cell.angle_gamma   90.00
#
_symmetry.space_group_name_H-M   'P 1'
#
loop_
_entity.id
_entity.type
_entity.pdbx_description
1 polymer ?
#
loop_
_entity_poly.entity_id
_entity_poly.type
_entity_poly.pdbx_seq_one_letter_code
_entity_poly.pdbx_strand_id
1 'polypeptide(L)'
;MGPGMFPALVGSVLSLLAIFVIFNAVGSRGTDFHIEWRSLLAVLGSVGAFALLIEPFGLIPSIVVMTAISSFAAERLGLRATALLAVAIAVLTVGIFHYGLKLRFEIIAWPF
;
A
#
# COMPACT_ATOMS: atom_id res chain seq x y z
N MET A 1 18.02 -10.11 -14.02
CA MET A 1 17.95 -9.80 -12.57
C MET A 1 17.25 -10.96 -11.90
N GLY A 2 17.84 -11.56 -10.85
CA GLY A 2 17.23 -12.73 -10.20
C GLY A 2 15.85 -12.40 -9.60
N PRO A 3 14.92 -13.36 -9.52
CA PRO A 3 13.53 -13.12 -9.11
C PRO A 3 13.39 -12.51 -7.70
N GLY A 4 14.41 -12.66 -6.85
CA GLY A 4 14.45 -12.05 -5.51
C GLY A 4 15.02 -10.63 -5.43
N MET A 5 15.53 -10.05 -6.52
CA MET A 5 16.19 -8.73 -6.45
C MET A 5 15.22 -7.60 -6.12
N PHE A 6 14.01 -7.62 -6.69
CA PHE A 6 13.02 -6.58 -6.43
C PHE A 6 12.57 -6.55 -4.96
N PRO A 7 12.16 -7.68 -4.36
CA PRO A 7 11.90 -7.72 -2.91
C PRO A 7 13.10 -7.28 -2.07
N ALA A 8 14.31 -7.71 -2.43
CA ALA A 8 15.52 -7.37 -1.68
C ALA A 8 15.86 -5.86 -1.73
N LEU A 9 15.64 -5.22 -2.88
CA LEU A 9 15.93 -3.80 -3.09
C LEU A 9 14.89 -2.89 -2.41
N VAL A 10 13.61 -3.25 -2.50
CA VAL A 10 12.56 -2.52 -1.76
C VAL A 10 12.75 -2.73 -0.26
N GLY A 11 13.02 -3.97 0.18
CA GLY A 11 13.30 -4.29 1.57
C GLY A 11 14.47 -3.50 2.13
N SER A 12 15.59 -3.39 1.39
CA SER A 12 16.76 -2.64 1.85
C SER A 12 16.49 -1.14 1.97
N VAL A 13 15.76 -0.53 1.01
CA VAL A 13 15.34 0.87 1.10
C VAL A 13 14.43 1.09 2.31
N LEU A 14 13.44 0.22 2.53
CA LEU A 14 12.55 0.30 3.70
C LEU A 14 13.31 0.14 5.01
N SER A 15 14.28 -0.78 5.09
CA SER A 15 15.14 -0.94 6.26
C SER A 15 15.95 0.32 6.56
N LEU A 16 16.52 0.96 5.52
CA LEU A 16 17.24 2.22 5.67
C LEU A 16 16.32 3.33 6.20
N LEU A 17 15.13 3.48 5.62
CA LEU A 17 14.15 4.45 6.09
C LEU A 17 13.74 4.20 7.54
N ALA A 18 13.55 2.93 7.93
CA ALA A 18 13.24 2.56 9.31
C ALA A 18 14.35 2.98 10.28
N ILE A 19 15.62 2.81 9.90
CA ILE A 19 16.77 3.28 10.69
C ILE A 19 16.71 4.80 10.88
N PHE A 20 16.46 5.57 9.82
CA PHE A 20 16.30 7.02 9.91
C PHE A 20 15.16 7.43 10.84
N VAL A 21 14.02 6.75 10.77
CA VAL A 21 12.87 7.00 11.66
C VAL A 21 13.23 6.72 13.12
N ILE A 22 13.94 5.64 13.41
CA ILE A 22 14.41 5.32 14.77
C ILE A 22 15.34 6.42 15.28
N PHE A 23 16.31 6.85 14.47
CA PHE A 23 17.22 7.94 14.85
C PHE A 23 16.47 9.25 15.14
N ASN A 24 15.44 9.56 14.37
CA ASN A 24 14.60 10.75 14.62
C ASN A 24 13.75 10.59 15.89
N ALA A 25 13.21 9.40 16.13
CA ALA A 25 12.36 9.11 17.27
C ALA A 25 13.11 9.14 18.62
N VAL A 26 14.39 8.77 18.65
CA VAL A 26 15.22 8.78 19.88
C VAL A 26 15.34 10.18 20.50
N GLY A 27 15.20 11.26 19.72
CA GLY A 27 15.21 12.64 20.20
C GLY A 27 13.83 13.21 20.55
N SER A 28 12.75 12.49 20.22
CA SER A 28 11.37 12.96 20.42
C SER A 28 10.86 12.57 21.80
N ARG A 29 10.53 13.55 22.65
CA ARG A 29 9.79 13.32 23.89
C ARG A 29 8.32 13.08 23.53
N GLY A 30 7.90 11.82 23.54
CA GLY A 30 6.56 11.41 23.14
C GLY A 30 5.45 12.05 23.98
N THR A 31 4.50 12.69 23.29
CA THR A 31 3.15 12.95 23.81
C THR A 31 2.34 11.65 23.86
N ASP A 32 1.34 11.61 24.74
CA ASP A 32 0.51 10.44 25.07
C ASP A 32 0.29 9.44 23.92
N PHE A 33 0.70 8.19 24.16
CA PHE A 33 0.46 7.06 23.26
C PHE A 33 -1.04 6.72 23.21
N HIS A 34 -1.77 7.36 22.31
CA HIS A 34 -3.13 6.95 21.96
C HIS A 34 -3.07 6.01 20.76
N ILE A 35 -3.37 4.73 20.99
CA ILE A 35 -3.47 3.75 19.93
C ILE A 35 -4.84 3.94 19.25
N GLU A 36 -4.82 4.41 18.00
CA GLU A 36 -6.02 4.48 17.17
C GLU A 36 -6.35 3.11 16.56
N TRP A 37 -7.06 2.28 17.34
CA TRP A 37 -7.52 0.95 16.92
C TRP A 37 -8.34 0.97 15.63
N ARG A 38 -9.10 2.05 15.39
CA ARG A 38 -9.88 2.26 14.17
C ARG A 38 -8.99 2.31 12.93
N SER A 39 -7.93 3.12 13.01
CA SER A 39 -6.94 3.30 11.95
C SER A 39 -6.16 2.01 11.70
N LEU A 40 -5.75 1.32 12.77
CA LEU A 40 -5.03 0.05 12.67
C LEU A 40 -5.87 -1.05 11.99
N LEU A 41 -7.11 -1.26 12.43
CA LEU A 41 -8.00 -2.28 11.87
C LEU A 41 -8.42 -1.96 10.43
N ALA A 42 -8.65 -0.69 10.10
CA ALA A 42 -9.00 -0.29 8.75
C ALA A 42 -7.82 -0.50 7.77
N VAL A 43 -6.59 -0.20 8.17
CA VAL A 43 -5.40 -0.48 7.34
C VAL A 43 -5.21 -1.98 7.14
N LEU A 44 -5.22 -2.78 8.21
CA LEU A 44 -5.12 -4.24 8.12
C LEU A 44 -6.25 -4.85 7.27
N GLY A 45 -7.48 -4.40 7.47
CA GLY A 45 -8.65 -4.82 6.70
C GLY A 45 -8.53 -4.45 5.21
N SER A 46 -7.98 -3.28 4.90
CA SER A 46 -7.77 -2.86 3.51
C SER A 46 -6.76 -3.76 2.79
N VAL A 47 -5.65 -4.11 3.45
CA VAL A 47 -4.62 -5.00 2.91
C VAL A 47 -5.19 -6.42 2.73
N GLY A 48 -5.97 -6.89 3.71
CA GLY A 48 -6.67 -8.18 3.60
C GLY A 48 -7.65 -8.21 2.42
N ALA A 49 -8.45 -7.16 2.24
CA ALA A 49 -9.37 -7.04 1.12
C ALA A 49 -8.62 -7.01 -0.23
N PHE A 50 -7.49 -6.31 -0.31
CA PHE A 50 -6.65 -6.33 -1.51
C PHE A 50 -6.15 -7.74 -1.84
N ALA A 51 -5.60 -8.44 -0.84
CA ALA A 51 -5.10 -9.80 -1.03
C ALA A 51 -6.20 -10.80 -1.44
N LEU A 52 -7.42 -10.62 -0.94
CA LEU A 52 -8.59 -11.44 -1.30
C LEU A 52 -9.15 -11.13 -2.68
N LEU A 53 -9.11 -9.87 -3.12
CA LEU A 53 -9.71 -9.45 -4.39
C LEU A 53 -8.75 -9.52 -5.58
N ILE A 54 -7.43 -9.49 -5.34
CA ILE A 54 -6.43 -9.42 -6.42
C ILE A 54 -6.46 -10.64 -7.34
N GLU A 55 -6.65 -11.84 -6.79
CA GLU A 55 -6.77 -13.07 -7.56
C GLU A 55 -8.07 -13.16 -8.37
N PRO A 56 -9.27 -12.94 -7.80
CA PRO A 56 -10.54 -13.10 -8.53
C PRO A 56 -10.97 -11.91 -9.40
N PHE A 57 -10.62 -10.67 -9.04
CA PHE A 57 -11.12 -9.46 -9.73
C PHE A 57 -10.01 -8.66 -10.45
N GLY A 58 -8.75 -9.01 -10.23
CA GLY A 58 -7.60 -8.30 -10.80
C GLY A 58 -7.23 -7.03 -10.05
N LEU A 59 -6.28 -6.30 -10.63
CA LEU A 59 -5.49 -5.29 -9.92
C LEU A 59 -6.27 -3.98 -9.67
N ILE A 60 -7.06 -3.54 -10.64
CA ILE A 60 -7.80 -2.26 -10.58
C ILE A 60 -8.91 -2.27 -9.50
N PRO A 61 -9.88 -3.20 -9.50
CA PRO A 61 -10.96 -3.17 -8.50
C PRO A 61 -10.45 -3.42 -7.08
N SER A 62 -9.39 -4.24 -6.94
CA SER A 62 -8.75 -4.48 -5.65
C SER A 62 -8.15 -3.21 -5.05
N ILE A 63 -7.50 -2.37 -5.86
CA ILE A 63 -6.97 -1.07 -5.41
C ILE A 63 -8.12 -0.14 -5.01
N VAL A 64 -9.22 -0.11 -5.76
CA VAL A 64 -10.37 0.76 -5.45
C VAL A 64 -10.95 0.39 -4.08
N VAL A 65 -11.20 -0.90 -3.82
CA VAL A 65 -11.76 -1.38 -2.56
C VAL A 65 -10.78 -1.16 -1.40
N MET A 66 -9.51 -1.51 -1.58
CA MET A 66 -8.46 -1.27 -0.58
C MET A 66 -8.38 0.22 -0.22
N THR A 67 -8.36 1.10 -1.22
CA THR A 67 -8.21 2.54 -0.99
C THR A 67 -9.46 3.13 -0.33
N ALA A 68 -10.65 2.64 -0.68
CA ALA A 68 -11.89 3.04 -0.02
C ALA A 68 -11.87 2.65 1.47
N ILE A 69 -11.48 1.41 1.80
CA ILE A 69 -11.38 0.94 3.20
C ILE A 69 -10.29 1.72 3.96
N SER A 70 -9.15 1.98 3.32
CA SER A 70 -8.07 2.77 3.92
C SER A 70 -8.47 4.23 4.14
N SER A 71 -9.33 4.81 3.30
CA SER A 71 -9.83 6.18 3.49
C SER A 71 -10.68 6.34 4.75
N PHE A 72 -11.35 5.29 5.22
CA PHE A 72 -12.07 5.31 6.50
C PHE A 72 -11.13 5.31 7.72
N ALA A 73 -9.87 4.89 7.53
CA ALA A 73 -8.84 4.93 8.57
C ALA A 73 -8.37 6.36 8.85
N ALA A 74 -8.30 7.21 7.81
CA ALA A 74 -7.78 8.55 7.96
C ALA A 74 -8.87 9.55 8.34
N GLU A 75 -8.79 10.11 9.55
CA GLU A 75 -9.77 11.09 10.05
C GLU A 75 -9.81 12.40 9.24
N ARG A 76 -8.82 12.65 8.37
CA ARG A 76 -8.67 13.89 7.58
C ARG A 76 -8.18 13.70 6.13
N LEU A 77 -8.32 12.53 5.51
CA LEU A 77 -8.10 12.43 4.06
C LEU A 77 -9.37 12.86 3.32
N GLY A 78 -9.35 14.03 2.70
CA GLY A 78 -10.43 14.45 1.80
C GLY A 78 -10.53 13.48 0.62
N LEU A 79 -11.75 13.19 0.15
CA LEU A 79 -12.04 12.27 -0.97
C LEU A 79 -11.14 12.48 -2.20
N ARG A 80 -10.75 13.73 -2.48
CA ARG A 80 -9.84 14.10 -3.57
C ARG A 80 -8.40 13.61 -3.34
N ALA A 81 -7.88 13.72 -2.11
CA ALA A 81 -6.55 13.26 -1.75
C ALA A 81 -6.47 11.73 -1.78
N THR A 82 -7.51 11.05 -1.29
CA THR A 82 -7.62 9.59 -1.36
C THR A 82 -7.64 9.10 -2.80
N ALA A 83 -8.46 9.72 -3.67
CA ALA A 83 -8.51 9.37 -5.09
C ALA A 83 -7.15 9.60 -5.79
N LEU A 84 -6.46 10.70 -5.47
CA LEU A 84 -5.14 11.00 -6.04
C LEU A 84 -4.09 9.97 -5.59
N LEU A 85 -4.11 9.57 -4.32
CA LEU A 85 -3.26 8.51 -3.77
C LEU A 85 -3.54 7.16 -4.42
N ALA A 86 -4.82 6.79 -4.56
CA ALA A 86 -5.24 5.56 -5.22
C ALA A 86 -4.67 5.48 -6.65
N VAL A 87 -4.86 6.56 -7.42
CA VAL A 87 -4.41 6.66 -8.80
C VAL A 87 -2.88 6.64 -8.88
N ALA A 88 -2.19 7.39 -8.02
CA ALA A 88 -0.74 7.43 -7.98
C ALA A 88 -0.16 6.04 -7.67
N ILE A 89 -0.69 5.36 -6.64
CA ILE A 89 -0.25 4.01 -6.27
C ILE A 89 -0.57 3.01 -7.38
N ALA A 90 -1.74 3.08 -8.00
CA ALA A 90 -2.11 2.22 -9.12
C ALA A 90 -1.15 2.39 -10.31
N VAL A 91 -0.89 3.63 -10.73
CA VAL A 91 0.03 3.93 -11.84
C VAL A 91 1.44 3.47 -11.51
N LEU A 92 1.92 3.70 -10.29
CA LEU A 92 3.26 3.32 -9.86
C LEU A 92 3.39 1.79 -9.77
N THR A 93 2.37 1.10 -9.27
CA THR A 93 2.31 -0.37 -9.20
C THR A 93 2.28 -0.97 -10.61
N VAL A 94 1.42 -0.49 -11.50
CA VAL A 94 1.40 -0.94 -12.91
C VAL A 94 2.73 -0.62 -13.60
N GLY A 95 3.29 0.56 -13.40
CA GLY A 95 4.59 0.94 -13.96
C GLY A 95 5.72 0.02 -13.51
N ILE A 96 5.82 -0.28 -12.22
CA ILE A 96 6.87 -1.16 -11.67
C ILE A 96 6.63 -2.61 -12.06
N PHE A 97 5.43 -3.15 -11.85
CA PHE A 97 5.18 -4.59 -11.98
C PHE A 97 4.89 -5.01 -13.41
N HIS A 98 4.12 -4.23 -14.16
CA HIS A 98 3.79 -4.54 -15.56
C HIS A 98 4.93 -4.12 -16.50
N TYR A 99 5.35 -2.85 -16.44
CA TYR A 99 6.39 -2.35 -17.34
C TYR A 99 7.81 -2.67 -16.86
N GLY A 100 8.09 -2.56 -15.57
CA GLY A 100 9.44 -2.77 -15.01
C GLY A 100 9.84 -4.24 -14.88
N LEU A 101 8.96 -5.08 -14.30
CA LEU A 101 9.27 -6.49 -14.01
C LEU A 101 8.77 -7.48 -15.05
N LYS A 102 7.93 -7.06 -16.03
CA LYS A 102 7.23 -7.95 -16.97
C LYS A 102 6.49 -9.11 -16.27
N LEU A 103 6.04 -8.90 -15.04
CA LEU A 103 5.18 -9.87 -14.37
C LEU A 103 3.82 -9.81 -15.05
N ARG A 104 3.35 -10.98 -15.52
CA ARG A 104 2.01 -11.18 -16.10
C ARG A 104 0.99 -11.14 -14.96
N PHE A 105 0.80 -9.98 -14.35
CA PHE A 105 -0.39 -9.72 -13.56
C PHE A 105 -1.51 -9.36 -14.53
N GLU A 106 -2.62 -10.09 -14.46
CA GLU A 106 -3.82 -9.76 -15.22
C GLU A 106 -4.37 -8.43 -14.68
N ILE A 107 -4.23 -7.39 -15.49
CA ILE A 107 -4.65 -6.01 -15.16
C ILE A 107 -6.17 -5.97 -14.94
N ILE A 108 -6.89 -6.83 -15.67
CA ILE A 108 -8.32 -7.11 -15.58
C ILE A 108 -8.44 -8.64 -15.67
N ALA A 109 -8.69 -9.30 -14.53
CA ALA A 109 -9.15 -10.68 -14.51
C ALA A 109 -10.68 -10.59 -14.44
N TRP A 110 -11.32 -10.51 -15.60
CA TRP A 110 -12.77 -10.62 -15.71
C TRP A 110 -13.06 -12.07 -16.07
N PRO A 111 -13.58 -12.91 -15.15
CA PRO A 111 -13.83 -14.33 -15.42
C PRO A 111 -15.08 -14.61 -16.29
N PHE A 112 -15.40 -13.73 -17.24
CA PHE A 112 -16.43 -13.96 -18.27
C PHE A 112 -15.98 -13.53 -19.67
#